data_AF-A0A2H3IXP6-F1
#
_entry.id   AF-A0A2H3IXP6-F1
#
_cell.length_a   1.000
_cell.length_b   1.000
_cell.length_c   1.000
_cell.angle_alpha   90.00
_cell.angle_beta   90.00
_cell.angle_gamma   90.00
#
_symmetry.space_group_name_H-M   'P 1'
#
loop_
_entity.id
_entity.type
_entity.pdbx_description
1 polymer ?
#
loop_
_entity_poly.entity_id
_entity_poly.type
_entity_poly.pdbx_seq_one_letter_code
_entity_poly.pdbx_strand_id
1 'polypeptide(L)'
;MEAWKAGYVGYGALRLIKTVKDIASNINGPYSNTMPIIQSSGTGKSRMVDEMAKSIFTLPFKLAPTGVDGATYPASDAAIREYLCHANKYTERDFVIARYLVFFASLLSVVAEEVNHIWGDSPRVLPSEWRAHLETDDKRASLYRRAVEGVPAIWQEVDERAPAKITGLFLSTTSFVAKYAPTYENMPSDRAQAEALQPPYTELPFDCHPNFFPVRGNQYTVDALSTPKFQANFGRPLFWTRYRYGNRTIKEGIVHFARESCFATELAVLDMRIMLDFGPHRDANTVQQCLIESHMRIAVSVPAHREYSYSAYPSEPLLAEAAARIMATIREEQNDDDDNIARTLQNTRRVV
;
A
#
# COMPACT_ATOMS: atom_id res chain seq x y z
N MET A 1 16.11 -6.32 -4.92
CA MET A 1 16.62 -5.10 -4.24
C MET A 1 17.08 -4.03 -5.22
N GLU A 2 17.62 -4.38 -6.41
CA GLU A 2 18.03 -3.40 -7.43
C GLU A 2 16.90 -2.48 -7.95
N ALA A 3 15.69 -3.01 -8.14
CA ALA A 3 14.53 -2.20 -8.53
C ALA A 3 14.22 -1.05 -7.55
N TRP A 4 14.52 -1.23 -6.26
CA TRP A 4 14.36 -0.18 -5.26
C TRP A 4 15.38 0.95 -5.42
N LYS A 5 16.58 0.63 -5.89
CA LYS A 5 17.68 1.59 -6.12
C LYS A 5 17.55 2.34 -7.44
N ALA A 6 16.75 1.85 -8.39
CA ALA A 6 16.46 2.56 -9.65
C ALA A 6 15.83 3.93 -9.39
N GLY A 7 15.88 4.89 -10.32
CA GLY A 7 15.16 6.16 -10.17
C GLY A 7 13.64 5.99 -10.06
N TYR A 8 12.96 6.84 -9.26
CA TYR A 8 11.50 6.90 -9.25
C TYR A 8 10.99 7.45 -10.59
N VAL A 9 9.86 6.93 -11.08
CA VAL A 9 9.30 7.32 -12.37
C VAL A 9 7.87 7.80 -12.20
N GLY A 10 7.53 8.90 -12.90
CA GLY A 10 6.23 9.53 -12.86
C GLY A 10 6.14 10.65 -11.81
N TYR A 11 4.95 11.25 -11.72
CA TYR A 11 4.69 12.43 -10.88
C TYR A 11 3.97 12.12 -9.57
N GLY A 12 3.76 10.83 -9.23
CA GLY A 12 2.98 10.41 -8.07
C GLY A 12 3.51 11.01 -6.76
N ALA A 13 4.82 10.95 -6.52
CA ALA A 13 5.43 11.54 -5.34
C ALA A 13 5.23 13.07 -5.25
N LEU A 14 5.34 13.78 -6.37
CA LEU A 14 5.10 15.23 -6.42
C LEU A 14 3.65 15.60 -6.11
N ARG A 15 2.69 14.80 -6.62
CA ARG A 15 1.27 14.95 -6.28
C ARG A 15 1.03 14.68 -4.80
N LEU A 16 1.60 13.60 -4.26
CA LEU A 16 1.51 13.27 -2.84
C LEU A 16 2.07 14.40 -1.96
N ILE A 17 3.22 14.99 -2.32
CA ILE A 17 3.79 16.15 -1.62
C ILE A 17 2.79 17.30 -1.57
N LYS A 18 2.14 17.61 -2.69
CA LYS A 18 1.12 18.67 -2.74
C LYS A 18 -0.03 18.35 -1.81
N THR A 19 -0.59 17.14 -1.90
CA THR A 19 -1.69 16.69 -1.04
C THR A 19 -1.34 16.76 0.45
N VAL A 20 -0.15 16.30 0.83
CA VAL A 20 0.31 16.35 2.24
C VAL A 20 0.47 17.80 2.73
N LYS A 21 0.97 18.71 1.90
CA LYS A 21 1.07 20.15 2.25
C LYS A 21 -0.30 20.81 2.39
N ASP A 22 -1.24 20.45 1.52
CA ASP A 22 -2.61 20.94 1.57
C ASP A 22 -3.30 20.46 2.86
N ILE A 23 -3.14 19.18 3.22
CA ILE A 23 -3.62 18.62 4.49
C ILE A 23 -3.02 19.34 5.69
N ALA A 24 -1.68 19.50 5.71
CA ALA A 24 -0.98 20.13 6.82
C ALA A 24 -1.39 21.60 7.04
N SER A 25 -1.81 22.28 5.98
CA SER A 25 -2.26 23.68 6.01
C SER A 25 -3.71 23.84 6.48
N ASN A 26 -4.52 22.78 6.40
CA ASN A 26 -5.97 22.80 6.66
C ASN A 26 -6.39 21.84 7.79
N ILE A 27 -5.54 21.69 8.81
CA ILE A 27 -5.84 20.85 9.98
C ILE A 27 -6.94 21.54 10.81
N ASN A 28 -8.18 21.06 10.67
CA ASN A 28 -9.38 21.65 11.27
C ASN A 28 -10.02 20.76 12.35
N GLY A 29 -9.29 19.78 12.86
CA GLY A 29 -9.77 18.89 13.91
C GLY A 29 -8.90 17.66 14.10
N PRO A 30 -9.15 16.86 15.14
CA PRO A 30 -8.49 15.58 15.33
C PRO A 30 -8.71 14.70 14.08
N TYR A 31 -7.67 13.96 13.66
CA TYR A 31 -7.66 13.06 12.50
C TYR A 31 -7.74 13.71 11.10
N SER A 32 -7.98 15.03 10.99
CA SER A 32 -7.97 15.74 9.70
C SER A 32 -6.60 15.72 8.98
N ASN A 33 -5.55 15.41 9.75
CA ASN A 33 -4.16 15.24 9.36
C ASN A 33 -3.79 13.78 9.02
N THR A 34 -4.75 12.88 8.84
CA THR A 34 -4.50 11.47 8.52
C THR A 34 -5.08 11.13 7.16
N MET A 35 -4.27 10.51 6.30
CA MET A 35 -4.69 10.09 4.96
C MET A 35 -4.25 8.64 4.68
N PRO A 36 -5.21 7.72 4.44
CA PRO A 36 -4.88 6.38 3.98
C PRO A 36 -4.53 6.40 2.49
N ILE A 37 -3.50 5.64 2.10
CA ILE A 37 -3.18 5.34 0.70
C ILE A 37 -3.62 3.91 0.44
N ILE A 38 -4.66 3.74 -0.37
CA ILE A 38 -5.31 2.45 -0.63
C ILE A 38 -5.05 2.05 -2.07
N GLN A 39 -4.38 0.92 -2.24
CA GLN A 39 -4.20 0.33 -3.56
C GLN A 39 -3.75 -1.13 -3.44
N SER A 40 -3.97 -1.93 -4.48
CA SER A 40 -3.44 -3.30 -4.54
C SER A 40 -1.92 -3.37 -4.57
N SER A 41 -1.37 -4.57 -4.38
CA SER A 41 0.07 -4.81 -4.32
C SER A 41 0.80 -4.43 -5.62
N GLY A 42 2.09 -4.08 -5.53
CA GLY A 42 2.91 -3.83 -6.72
C GLY A 42 2.71 -2.49 -7.46
N THR A 43 1.80 -1.65 -6.99
CA THR A 43 1.50 -0.33 -7.55
C THR A 43 2.46 0.78 -7.15
N GLY A 44 3.41 0.49 -6.25
CA GLY A 44 4.45 1.44 -5.87
C GLY A 44 4.10 2.36 -4.69
N LYS A 45 3.08 2.03 -3.88
CA LYS A 45 2.71 2.76 -2.63
C LYS A 45 3.92 3.16 -1.79
N SER A 46 4.65 2.16 -1.28
CA SER A 46 5.81 2.36 -0.42
C SER A 46 6.90 3.14 -1.12
N ARG A 47 7.04 2.94 -2.44
CA ARG A 47 8.05 3.61 -3.24
C ARG A 47 7.73 5.09 -3.47
N MET A 48 6.45 5.44 -3.62
CA MET A 48 5.98 6.82 -3.72
C MET A 48 6.19 7.57 -2.41
N VAL A 49 5.90 6.95 -1.26
CA VAL A 49 6.15 7.55 0.06
C VAL A 49 7.65 7.71 0.33
N ASP A 50 8.48 6.73 -0.04
CA ASP A 50 9.94 6.85 0.05
C ASP A 50 10.50 7.99 -0.81
N GLU A 51 9.96 8.19 -2.02
CA GLU A 51 10.34 9.31 -2.87
C GLU A 51 9.89 10.66 -2.28
N MET A 52 8.67 10.72 -1.72
CA MET A 52 8.17 11.90 -0.99
C MET A 52 9.06 12.25 0.21
N ALA A 53 9.60 11.25 0.92
CA ALA A 53 10.44 11.44 2.09
C ALA A 53 11.76 12.19 1.79
N LYS A 54 12.17 12.30 0.52
CA LYS A 54 13.29 13.15 0.11
C LYS A 54 12.99 14.65 0.23
N SER A 55 11.70 15.02 0.25
CA SER A 55 11.22 16.41 0.30
C SER A 55 10.50 16.77 1.60
N ILE A 56 10.01 15.79 2.35
CA ILE A 56 9.25 15.97 3.59
C ILE A 56 9.89 15.10 4.67
N PHE A 57 10.23 15.70 5.82
CA PHE A 57 10.79 14.94 6.95
C PHE A 57 9.80 13.86 7.38
N THR A 58 10.22 12.59 7.33
CA THR A 58 9.32 11.44 7.42
C THR A 58 9.88 10.39 8.38
N LEU A 59 9.01 9.77 9.18
CA LEU A 59 9.34 8.65 10.05
C LEU A 59 8.64 7.37 9.52
N PRO A 60 9.28 6.57 8.65
CA PRO A 60 8.64 5.44 8.01
C PRO A 60 8.82 4.13 8.78
N PHE A 61 7.73 3.58 9.33
CA PHE A 61 7.74 2.22 9.90
C PHE A 61 6.66 1.30 9.32
N LYS A 62 7.00 0.04 9.11
CA LYS A 62 6.19 -1.04 8.53
C LYS A 62 5.80 -2.04 9.61
N LEU A 63 4.51 -2.10 9.90
CA LEU A 63 3.92 -3.02 10.89
C LEU A 63 3.61 -4.41 10.31
N ALA A 64 3.54 -4.56 8.99
CA ALA A 64 3.30 -5.86 8.37
C ALA A 64 4.47 -6.81 8.66
N PRO A 65 4.22 -8.11 8.93
CA PRO A 65 5.26 -9.09 9.17
C PRO A 65 6.21 -9.21 7.97
N THR A 66 7.42 -9.68 8.23
CA THR A 66 8.33 -10.05 7.15
C THR A 66 7.75 -11.29 6.45
N GLY A 67 7.42 -11.16 5.17
CA GLY A 67 6.97 -12.31 4.37
C GLY A 67 8.06 -13.37 4.24
N VAL A 68 7.66 -14.61 4.00
CA VAL A 68 8.50 -15.83 4.04
C VAL A 68 9.76 -15.73 3.15
N ASP A 69 9.72 -14.94 2.09
CA ASP A 69 10.83 -14.81 1.11
C ASP A 69 11.44 -13.41 0.97
N GLY A 70 11.20 -12.49 1.93
CA GLY A 70 11.67 -11.10 1.79
C GLY A 70 11.07 -10.35 0.59
N ALA A 71 9.98 -10.88 0.02
CA ALA A 71 9.30 -10.35 -1.18
C ALA A 71 8.66 -8.96 -0.98
N THR A 72 8.62 -8.45 0.26
CA THR A 72 8.04 -7.15 0.60
C THR A 72 9.12 -6.21 1.12
N TYR A 73 9.46 -5.20 0.32
CA TYR A 73 10.37 -4.12 0.69
C TYR A 73 9.58 -2.85 1.03
N PRO A 74 9.96 -2.04 2.04
CA PRO A 74 11.08 -2.25 2.98
C PRO A 74 10.83 -3.39 3.97
N ALA A 75 11.87 -3.79 4.72
CA ALA A 75 11.77 -4.79 5.79
C ALA A 75 10.79 -4.33 6.89
N SER A 76 10.28 -5.30 7.67
CA SER A 76 9.38 -5.04 8.80
C SER A 76 10.14 -4.42 9.98
N ASP A 77 9.53 -3.46 10.68
CA ASP A 77 10.09 -2.90 11.91
C ASP A 77 9.60 -3.70 13.11
N ALA A 78 10.30 -4.81 13.38
CA ALA A 78 9.90 -5.80 14.38
C ALA A 78 9.65 -5.18 15.76
N ALA A 79 10.53 -4.31 16.25
CA ALA A 79 10.40 -3.68 17.56
C ALA A 79 9.09 -2.87 17.70
N ILE A 80 8.79 -2.00 16.73
CA ILE A 80 7.56 -1.21 16.73
C ILE A 80 6.34 -2.12 16.53
N ARG A 81 6.41 -3.06 15.59
CA ARG A 81 5.32 -4.01 15.34
C ARG A 81 4.98 -4.78 16.61
N GLU A 82 5.96 -5.37 17.28
CA GLU A 82 5.74 -6.12 18.53
C GLU A 82 5.16 -5.20 19.59
N TYR A 83 5.72 -4.01 19.80
CA TYR A 83 5.22 -3.07 20.80
C TYR A 83 3.77 -2.62 20.54
N LEU A 84 3.41 -2.28 19.29
CA LEU A 84 2.08 -1.75 18.93
C LEU A 84 1.04 -2.86 18.71
N CYS A 85 1.44 -4.02 18.19
CA CYS A 85 0.53 -5.12 17.86
C CYS A 85 0.37 -6.16 18.97
N HIS A 86 1.21 -6.19 20.02
CA HIS A 86 0.98 -7.00 21.22
C HIS A 86 -0.18 -6.49 22.12
N ALA A 87 -0.98 -5.54 21.64
CA ALA A 87 -2.09 -4.91 22.35
C ALA A 87 -3.26 -5.84 22.73
N ASN A 88 -3.25 -7.13 22.34
CA ASN A 88 -4.28 -8.11 22.73
C ASN A 88 -4.38 -8.37 24.25
N LYS A 89 -3.58 -7.72 25.10
CA LYS A 89 -3.70 -7.81 26.57
C LYS A 89 -4.52 -6.70 27.22
N TYR A 90 -4.80 -5.59 26.53
CA TYR A 90 -5.42 -4.41 27.12
C TYR A 90 -6.65 -3.99 26.31
N THR A 91 -7.82 -3.96 26.94
CA THR A 91 -9.10 -3.62 26.30
C THR A 91 -9.58 -2.21 26.66
N GLU A 92 -8.98 -1.58 27.67
CA GLU A 92 -9.37 -0.25 28.13
C GLU A 92 -8.85 0.84 27.18
N ARG A 93 -9.78 1.64 26.65
CA ARG A 93 -9.51 2.73 25.68
C ARG A 93 -8.42 3.68 26.18
N ASP A 94 -8.52 4.12 27.43
CA ASP A 94 -7.62 5.13 27.99
C ASP A 94 -6.19 4.60 28.14
N PHE A 95 -6.05 3.33 28.56
CA PHE A 95 -4.76 2.67 28.62
C PHE A 95 -4.12 2.55 27.23
N VAL A 96 -4.91 2.19 26.21
CA VAL A 96 -4.44 2.11 24.82
C VAL A 96 -3.99 3.47 24.31
N ILE A 97 -4.78 4.53 24.57
CA ILE A 97 -4.42 5.91 24.19
C ILE A 97 -3.12 6.33 24.87
N ALA A 98 -3.01 6.16 26.18
CA ALA A 98 -1.81 6.50 26.95
C ALA A 98 -0.58 5.76 26.42
N ARG A 99 -0.71 4.46 26.09
CA ARG A 99 0.37 3.67 25.48
C ARG A 99 0.85 4.27 24.16
N TYR A 100 -0.07 4.66 23.26
CA TYR A 100 0.31 5.31 22.00
C TYR A 100 0.97 6.67 22.23
N LEU A 101 0.44 7.50 23.14
CA LEU A 101 0.99 8.82 23.45
C LEU A 101 2.41 8.71 24.00
N VAL A 102 2.64 7.83 24.97
CA VAL A 102 3.96 7.59 25.56
C VAL A 102 4.94 7.04 24.53
N PHE A 103 4.50 6.12 23.66
CA PHE A 103 5.32 5.65 22.55
C PHE A 103 5.73 6.77 21.60
N PHE A 104 4.78 7.62 21.17
CA PHE A 104 5.11 8.73 20.29
C PHE A 104 5.99 9.78 20.97
N ALA A 105 5.79 10.04 22.27
CA ALA A 105 6.69 10.89 23.04
C ALA A 105 8.12 10.32 23.05
N SER A 106 8.28 9.02 23.29
CA SER A 106 9.60 8.36 23.26
C SER A 106 10.26 8.41 21.88
N LEU A 107 9.48 8.08 20.85
CA LEU A 107 9.95 8.14 19.47
C LEU A 107 10.41 9.54 19.09
N LEU A 108 9.64 10.58 19.42
CA LEU A 108 9.98 11.96 19.10
C LEU A 108 11.19 12.45 19.88
N SER A 109 11.36 12.04 21.15
CA SER A 109 12.56 12.34 21.94
C SER A 109 13.81 11.72 21.31
N VAL A 110 13.76 10.42 20.97
CA VAL A 110 14.88 9.72 20.33
C VAL A 110 15.21 10.32 18.96
N VAL A 111 14.19 10.71 18.19
CA VAL A 111 14.38 11.40 16.90
C VAL A 111 15.01 12.77 17.11
N ALA A 112 14.58 13.54 18.11
CA ALA A 112 15.16 14.85 18.41
C ALA A 112 16.64 14.73 18.81
N GLU A 113 16.99 13.73 19.62
CA GLU A 113 18.39 13.41 19.96
C GLU A 113 19.22 13.07 18.70
N GLU A 114 18.71 12.19 17.83
CA GLU A 114 19.44 11.80 16.61
C GLU A 114 19.56 12.97 15.63
N VAL A 115 18.52 13.80 15.50
CA VAL A 115 18.57 15.03 14.69
C VAL A 115 19.63 15.99 15.24
N ASN A 116 19.66 16.21 16.56
CA ASN A 116 20.69 17.05 17.18
C ASN A 116 22.09 16.44 17.02
N HIS A 117 22.22 15.12 17.05
CA HIS A 117 23.51 14.46 16.79
C HIS A 117 24.00 14.69 15.35
N ILE A 118 23.11 14.68 14.36
CA ILE A 118 23.49 14.85 12.94
C ILE A 118 23.73 16.32 12.58
N TRP A 119 22.85 17.22 13.04
CA TRP A 119 22.84 18.62 12.59
C TRP A 119 23.16 19.64 13.70
N GLY A 120 23.32 19.22 14.95
CA GLY A 120 23.52 20.11 16.10
C GLY A 120 22.40 21.14 16.21
N ASP A 121 22.79 22.38 16.53
CA ASP A 121 21.88 23.54 16.61
C ASP A 121 21.49 24.12 15.23
N SER A 122 21.78 23.42 14.12
CA SER A 122 21.41 23.91 12.79
C SER A 122 19.89 24.04 12.66
N PRO A 123 19.37 25.21 12.22
CA PRO A 123 17.94 25.37 11.97
C PRO A 123 17.46 24.65 10.69
N ARG A 124 18.37 24.00 9.96
CA ARG A 124 18.09 23.33 8.69
C ARG A 124 18.31 21.83 8.82
N VAL A 125 17.20 21.10 8.88
CA VAL A 125 17.16 19.65 8.71
C VAL A 125 16.78 19.35 7.26
N LEU A 126 17.62 18.61 6.55
CA LEU A 126 17.35 18.23 5.16
C LEU A 126 16.63 16.87 5.11
N PRO A 127 15.38 16.79 4.60
CA PRO A 127 14.63 15.53 4.56
C PRO A 127 15.33 14.40 3.78
N SER A 128 16.01 14.74 2.69
CA SER A 128 16.78 13.79 1.89
C SER A 128 17.94 13.16 2.67
N GLU A 129 18.65 13.96 3.49
CA GLU A 129 19.73 13.49 4.35
C GLU A 129 19.19 12.63 5.49
N TRP A 130 18.08 13.02 6.12
CA TRP A 130 17.39 12.20 7.12
C TRP A 130 16.96 10.85 6.55
N ARG A 131 16.33 10.85 5.37
CA ARG A 131 15.93 9.62 4.67
C ARG A 131 17.14 8.73 4.36
N ALA A 132 18.25 9.31 3.88
CA ALA A 132 19.48 8.57 3.60
C ALA A 132 20.13 8.01 4.89
N HIS A 133 20.09 8.77 5.98
CA HIS A 133 20.55 8.32 7.29
C HIS A 133 19.77 7.08 7.76
N LEU A 134 18.44 7.09 7.64
CA LEU A 134 17.61 5.93 8.00
C LEU A 134 17.84 4.69 7.11
N GLU A 135 18.31 4.86 5.87
CA GLU A 135 18.68 3.75 4.99
C GLU A 135 20.04 3.13 5.31
N THR A 136 20.85 3.77 6.15
CA THR A 136 22.12 3.19 6.59
C THR A 136 21.85 1.95 7.45
N ASP A 137 22.70 0.93 7.30
CA ASP A 137 22.54 -0.35 7.99
C ASP A 137 22.31 -0.18 9.49
N ASP A 138 21.29 -0.88 10.01
CA ASP A 138 20.79 -0.86 11.40
C ASP A 138 20.30 0.51 11.93
N LYS A 139 20.50 1.65 11.26
CA LYS A 139 20.12 2.97 11.81
C LYS A 139 18.63 3.10 12.11
N ARG A 140 17.77 2.78 11.14
CA ARG A 140 16.31 2.78 11.36
C ARG A 140 15.88 1.78 12.43
N ALA A 141 16.43 0.57 12.40
CA ALA A 141 16.08 -0.49 13.35
C ALA A 141 16.50 -0.14 14.78
N SER A 142 17.71 0.39 14.96
CA SER A 142 18.26 0.85 16.24
C SER A 142 17.49 2.05 16.80
N LEU A 143 17.15 3.03 15.96
CA LEU A 143 16.32 4.18 16.35
C LEU A 143 14.96 3.71 16.90
N TYR A 144 14.32 2.77 16.22
CA TYR A 144 13.04 2.21 16.66
C TYR A 144 13.14 1.31 17.89
N ARG A 145 14.26 0.61 18.07
CA ARG A 145 14.54 -0.14 19.29
C ARG A 145 14.68 0.79 20.50
N ARG A 146 15.48 1.85 20.38
CA ARG A 146 15.63 2.90 21.40
C ARG A 146 14.29 3.54 21.77
N ALA A 147 13.46 3.85 20.78
CA ALA A 147 12.12 4.42 21.01
C ALA A 147 11.20 3.49 21.81
N VAL A 148 11.31 2.17 21.63
CA VAL A 148 10.53 1.20 22.43
C VAL A 148 11.12 1.04 23.83
N GLU A 149 12.45 1.00 23.95
CA GLU A 149 13.17 0.89 25.23
C GLU A 149 12.99 2.12 26.13
N GLY A 150 12.77 3.31 25.55
CA GLY A 150 12.54 4.55 26.29
C GLY A 150 11.11 4.74 26.84
N VAL A 151 10.14 3.92 26.41
CA VAL A 151 8.74 4.01 26.86
C VAL A 151 8.59 3.95 28.40
N PRO A 152 9.22 2.99 29.12
CA PRO A 152 9.01 2.87 30.56
C PRO A 152 9.47 4.10 31.35
N ALA A 153 10.48 4.81 30.87
CA ALA A 153 10.97 6.04 31.51
C ALA A 153 9.95 7.18 31.40
N ILE A 154 9.35 7.36 30.21
CA ILE A 154 8.36 8.42 29.97
C ILE A 154 7.02 8.14 30.66
N TRP A 155 6.67 6.87 30.87
CA TRP A 155 5.45 6.49 31.60
C TRP A 155 5.39 7.10 33.02
N GLN A 156 6.54 7.47 33.59
CA GLN A 156 6.65 8.09 34.91
C GLN A 156 6.61 9.63 34.88
N GLU A 157 6.71 10.26 33.71
CA GLU A 157 6.96 11.70 33.54
C GLU A 157 5.93 12.40 32.63
N VAL A 158 4.75 11.82 32.40
CA VAL A 158 3.77 12.41 31.46
C VAL A 158 3.20 13.71 32.01
N ASP A 159 3.83 14.83 31.65
CA ASP A 159 3.32 16.18 31.80
C ASP A 159 2.86 16.70 30.43
N GLU A 160 1.78 17.47 30.42
CA GLU A 160 1.04 17.87 29.20
C GLU A 160 1.89 18.78 28.29
N ARG A 161 2.61 18.20 27.32
CA ARG A 161 3.23 18.96 26.22
C ARG A 161 2.33 18.95 24.98
N ALA A 162 2.07 20.13 24.44
CA ALA A 162 1.27 20.31 23.23
C ALA A 162 1.92 19.59 22.02
N PRO A 163 1.17 18.78 21.25
CA PRO A 163 1.74 18.04 20.14
C PRO A 163 2.11 18.97 18.97
N ALA A 164 3.28 18.74 18.37
CA ALA A 164 3.64 19.33 17.09
C ALA A 164 2.64 18.88 15.99
N LYS A 165 2.47 19.71 14.94
CA LYS A 165 1.60 19.38 13.80
C LYS A 165 2.21 18.22 12.98
N ILE A 166 1.85 16.98 13.31
CA ILE A 166 2.27 15.76 12.62
C ILE A 166 1.19 15.39 11.58
N THR A 167 1.57 14.88 10.40
CA THR A 167 0.62 14.29 9.43
C THR A 167 0.88 12.80 9.31
N GLY A 168 -0.17 11.99 9.47
CA GLY A 168 -0.09 10.53 9.42
C GLY A 168 -0.43 9.99 8.03
N LEU A 169 0.49 9.24 7.42
CA LEU A 169 0.24 8.47 6.21
C LEU A 169 0.13 6.99 6.54
N PHE A 170 -0.98 6.36 6.16
CA PHE A 170 -1.18 4.92 6.37
C PHE A 170 -1.19 4.18 5.05
N LEU A 171 -0.20 3.31 4.83
CA LEU A 171 -0.11 2.47 3.63
C LEU A 171 -0.77 1.12 3.90
N SER A 172 -1.79 0.76 3.12
CA SER A 172 -2.45 -0.54 3.25
C SER A 172 -2.70 -1.19 1.90
N THR A 173 -2.45 -2.49 1.83
CA THR A 173 -3.05 -3.39 0.82
C THR A 173 -4.38 -3.95 1.31
N THR A 174 -4.57 -4.05 2.62
CA THR A 174 -5.85 -4.43 3.22
C THR A 174 -6.83 -3.29 3.05
N SER A 175 -7.80 -3.50 2.19
CA SER A 175 -8.76 -2.48 1.80
C SER A 175 -10.08 -2.65 2.56
N PHE A 176 -10.03 -3.26 3.75
CA PHE A 176 -10.99 -2.96 4.80
C PHE A 176 -10.89 -1.48 5.18
N VAL A 177 -11.42 -0.62 4.31
CA VAL A 177 -11.76 0.77 4.57
C VAL A 177 -12.55 0.78 5.89
N ALA A 178 -13.43 -0.20 6.11
CA ALA A 178 -14.13 -0.43 7.37
C ALA A 178 -13.24 -0.56 8.63
N LYS A 179 -12.01 -1.07 8.53
CA LYS A 179 -11.13 -1.34 9.69
C LYS A 179 -10.17 -0.18 10.01
N TYR A 180 -9.83 0.64 9.01
CA TYR A 180 -8.89 1.77 9.17
C TYR A 180 -9.56 3.15 8.97
N ALA A 181 -10.74 3.18 8.36
CA ALA A 181 -11.61 4.35 8.15
C ALA A 181 -13.09 3.90 8.04
N PRO A 182 -13.71 3.39 9.14
CA PRO A 182 -15.07 2.85 9.13
C PRO A 182 -16.13 3.77 8.50
N THR A 183 -17.25 3.20 8.05
CA THR A 183 -18.42 4.03 7.73
C THR A 183 -18.92 4.72 9.01
N TYR A 184 -19.58 5.87 8.87
CA TYR A 184 -20.09 6.69 9.98
C TYR A 184 -20.84 5.85 11.04
N GLU A 185 -21.67 4.90 10.59
CA GLU A 185 -22.48 4.01 11.44
C GLU A 185 -21.67 3.02 12.30
N ASN A 186 -20.44 2.66 11.89
CA ASN A 186 -19.62 1.63 12.52
C ASN A 186 -18.43 2.19 13.32
N MET A 187 -18.36 3.51 13.51
CA MET A 187 -17.30 4.16 14.29
C MET A 187 -17.69 4.25 15.78
N PRO A 188 -16.90 3.70 16.71
CA PRO A 188 -17.04 4.02 18.14
C PRO A 188 -16.84 5.52 18.36
N SER A 189 -17.64 6.09 19.25
CA SER A 189 -17.89 7.53 19.41
C SER A 189 -16.64 8.41 19.53
N ASP A 190 -16.79 9.65 19.03
CA ASP A 190 -15.82 10.71 18.66
C ASP A 190 -15.20 10.62 17.26
N ARG A 191 -14.83 9.42 16.79
CA ARG A 191 -14.35 9.26 15.39
C ARG A 191 -15.48 9.41 14.37
N ALA A 192 -16.69 8.98 14.74
CA ALA A 192 -17.89 9.09 13.93
C ALA A 192 -18.21 10.54 13.54
N GLN A 193 -17.94 11.52 14.40
CA GLN A 193 -18.25 12.93 14.13
C GLN A 193 -17.28 13.61 13.15
N ALA A 194 -16.21 12.94 12.70
CA ALA A 194 -15.22 13.54 11.82
C ALA A 194 -15.68 13.58 10.35
N GLU A 195 -16.53 14.56 10.02
CA GLU A 195 -16.69 15.08 8.65
C GLU A 195 -15.34 15.46 8.00
N ALA A 196 -14.27 15.56 8.81
CA ALA A 196 -12.93 16.03 8.45
C ALA A 196 -11.92 14.94 8.02
N LEU A 197 -12.30 13.66 7.88
CA LEU A 197 -11.34 12.62 7.47
C LEU A 197 -11.00 12.73 5.97
N GLN A 198 -9.71 12.77 5.65
CA GLN A 198 -9.25 12.86 4.26
C GLN A 198 -9.72 11.65 3.44
N PRO A 199 -10.22 11.84 2.20
CA PRO A 199 -10.54 10.74 1.32
C PRO A 199 -9.30 9.88 1.07
N PRO A 200 -9.43 8.55 0.92
CA PRO A 200 -8.29 7.71 0.62
C PRO A 200 -7.62 8.08 -0.70
N TYR A 201 -6.29 8.09 -0.69
CA TYR A 201 -5.47 8.37 -1.87
C TYR A 201 -5.29 7.10 -2.70
N THR A 202 -5.75 7.12 -3.95
CA THR A 202 -5.70 5.98 -4.88
C THR A 202 -4.79 6.22 -6.10
N GLU A 203 -4.36 7.46 -6.33
CA GLU A 203 -3.58 7.87 -7.51
C GLU A 203 -2.13 7.37 -7.50
N LEU A 204 -1.89 6.14 -7.97
CA LEU A 204 -0.54 5.58 -8.09
C LEU A 204 -0.06 5.48 -9.54
N PRO A 205 1.27 5.46 -9.77
CA PRO A 205 1.83 5.32 -11.11
C PRO A 205 1.34 4.06 -11.81
N PHE A 206 0.96 4.23 -13.07
CA PHE A 206 0.52 3.18 -13.98
C PHE A 206 1.09 3.48 -15.37
N ASP A 207 1.45 2.46 -16.14
CA ASP A 207 2.08 2.60 -17.47
C ASP A 207 3.25 3.60 -17.47
N CYS A 208 4.10 3.49 -16.44
CA CYS A 208 5.15 4.46 -16.17
C CYS A 208 6.54 3.97 -16.58
N HIS A 209 6.66 3.00 -17.49
CA HIS A 209 7.98 2.54 -17.92
C HIS A 209 8.71 3.65 -18.71
N PRO A 210 9.85 4.17 -18.21
CA PRO A 210 10.40 5.46 -18.66
C PRO A 210 10.84 5.49 -20.13
N ASN A 211 11.21 4.33 -20.68
CA ASN A 211 11.76 4.22 -22.04
C ASN A 211 10.86 3.42 -22.98
N PHE A 212 9.59 3.20 -22.61
CA PHE A 212 8.66 2.39 -23.40
C PHE A 212 7.45 3.18 -23.87
N PHE A 213 6.97 4.13 -23.07
CA PHE A 213 5.85 5.00 -23.44
C PHE A 213 6.33 6.34 -24.02
N PRO A 214 5.59 6.91 -25.00
CA PRO A 214 4.45 6.31 -25.69
C PRO A 214 4.88 5.20 -26.66
N VAL A 215 4.08 4.13 -26.74
CA VAL A 215 4.27 3.05 -27.72
C VAL A 215 3.92 3.59 -29.10
N ARG A 216 4.87 3.56 -30.04
CA ARG A 216 4.62 4.02 -31.42
C ARG A 216 4.06 2.87 -32.25
N GLY A 217 3.08 3.19 -33.11
CA GLY A 217 2.51 2.23 -34.05
C GLY A 217 3.54 1.65 -35.03
N ASN A 218 3.27 0.45 -35.55
CA ASN A 218 4.07 -0.25 -36.56
C ASN A 218 5.52 -0.58 -36.16
N GLN A 219 5.87 -0.52 -34.88
CA GLN A 219 7.22 -0.88 -34.40
C GLN A 219 7.38 -2.35 -34.00
N TYR A 220 6.28 -3.06 -33.77
CA TYR A 220 6.29 -4.40 -33.20
C TYR A 220 5.49 -5.37 -34.07
N THR A 221 6.02 -6.57 -34.22
CA THR A 221 5.30 -7.69 -34.82
C THR A 221 4.30 -8.28 -33.82
N VAL A 222 3.28 -8.99 -34.30
CA VAL A 222 2.32 -9.70 -33.44
C VAL A 222 3.04 -10.65 -32.48
N ASP A 223 4.06 -11.37 -32.96
CA ASP A 223 4.86 -12.26 -32.12
C ASP A 223 5.57 -11.52 -30.98
N ALA A 224 6.11 -10.33 -31.25
CA ALA A 224 6.77 -9.51 -30.23
C ALA A 224 5.77 -9.08 -29.15
N LEU A 225 4.54 -8.69 -29.54
CA LEU A 225 3.46 -8.28 -28.63
C LEU A 225 3.05 -9.42 -27.68
N SER A 226 3.10 -10.66 -28.14
CA SER A 226 2.74 -11.86 -27.39
C SER A 226 3.82 -12.31 -26.40
N THR A 227 4.98 -11.65 -26.36
CA THR A 227 6.05 -12.05 -25.44
C THR A 227 5.84 -11.48 -24.03
N PRO A 228 6.15 -12.24 -22.96
CA PRO A 228 6.17 -11.71 -21.59
C PRO A 228 7.08 -10.49 -21.43
N LYS A 229 8.15 -10.41 -22.24
CA LYS A 229 9.06 -9.25 -22.30
C LYS A 229 8.33 -7.97 -22.67
N PHE A 230 7.46 -8.02 -23.68
CA PHE A 230 6.70 -6.87 -24.13
C PHE A 230 5.58 -6.55 -23.14
N GLN A 231 4.82 -7.57 -22.75
CA GLN A 231 3.69 -7.47 -21.82
C GLN A 231 4.09 -6.87 -20.46
N ALA A 232 5.29 -7.18 -19.96
CA ALA A 232 5.78 -6.69 -18.68
C ALA A 232 5.92 -5.17 -18.59
N ASN A 233 5.96 -4.44 -19.72
CA ASN A 233 6.13 -2.98 -19.70
C ASN A 233 4.85 -2.22 -19.36
N PHE A 234 3.69 -2.88 -19.43
CA PHE A 234 2.40 -2.28 -19.13
C PHE A 234 2.02 -2.52 -17.67
N GLY A 235 1.14 -1.67 -17.18
CA GLY A 235 0.49 -1.84 -15.91
C GLY A 235 1.21 -1.18 -14.75
N ARG A 236 1.10 -1.84 -13.60
CA ARG A 236 1.76 -1.41 -12.36
C ARG A 236 3.29 -1.53 -12.46
N PRO A 237 4.05 -0.71 -11.71
CA PRO A 237 5.51 -0.74 -11.74
C PRO A 237 6.15 -2.09 -11.39
N LEU A 238 5.46 -2.95 -10.63
CA LEU A 238 5.93 -4.28 -10.24
C LEU A 238 6.47 -5.09 -11.42
N PHE A 239 5.73 -5.17 -12.52
CA PHE A 239 6.07 -6.09 -13.61
C PHE A 239 7.32 -5.64 -14.35
N TRP A 240 7.35 -4.39 -14.81
CA TRP A 240 8.46 -3.91 -15.61
C TRP A 240 9.75 -3.82 -14.80
N THR A 241 9.67 -3.40 -13.53
CA THR A 241 10.84 -3.35 -12.66
C THR A 241 11.37 -4.74 -12.34
N ARG A 242 10.48 -5.69 -12.03
CA ARG A 242 10.84 -7.09 -11.77
C ARG A 242 11.45 -7.74 -13.00
N TYR A 243 10.91 -7.50 -14.19
CA TYR A 243 11.43 -8.05 -15.43
C TYR A 243 12.79 -7.43 -15.78
N ARG A 244 12.92 -6.11 -15.71
CA ARG A 244 14.15 -5.38 -16.09
C ARG A 244 15.33 -5.71 -15.19
N TYR A 245 15.13 -5.71 -13.88
CA TYR A 245 16.17 -5.95 -12.86
C TYR A 245 16.20 -7.40 -12.37
N GLY A 246 15.42 -8.29 -13.00
CA GLY A 246 15.39 -9.70 -12.67
C GLY A 246 16.51 -10.48 -13.34
N ASN A 247 16.97 -11.54 -12.68
CA ASN A 247 17.82 -12.55 -13.31
C ASN A 247 17.01 -13.39 -14.34
N ARG A 248 17.68 -14.35 -14.98
CA ARG A 248 17.05 -15.22 -15.99
C ARG A 248 15.80 -15.94 -15.45
N THR A 249 15.89 -16.52 -14.26
CA THR A 249 14.77 -17.22 -13.59
C THR A 249 13.57 -16.30 -13.36
N ILE A 250 13.79 -15.06 -12.93
CA ILE A 250 12.71 -14.07 -12.75
C ILE A 250 12.04 -13.72 -14.08
N LYS A 251 12.83 -13.54 -15.14
CA LYS A 251 12.31 -13.20 -16.47
C LYS A 251 11.49 -14.35 -17.07
N GLU A 252 11.98 -15.58 -16.96
CA GLU A 252 11.29 -16.79 -17.44
C GLU A 252 10.04 -17.09 -16.61
N GLY A 253 10.07 -16.85 -15.30
CA GLY A 253 8.97 -17.09 -14.38
C GLY A 253 7.98 -15.92 -14.22
N ILE A 254 8.06 -14.85 -15.01
CA ILE A 254 7.27 -13.63 -14.77
C ILE A 254 5.75 -13.87 -14.87
N VAL A 255 5.31 -14.75 -15.78
CA VAL A 255 3.90 -15.11 -15.94
C VAL A 255 3.43 -16.01 -14.78
N HIS A 256 4.29 -16.92 -14.32
CA HIS A 256 4.01 -17.74 -13.14
C HIS A 256 3.85 -16.85 -11.89
N PHE A 257 4.73 -15.88 -11.72
CA PHE A 257 4.63 -14.92 -10.63
C PHE A 257 3.33 -14.10 -10.70
N ALA A 258 2.89 -13.68 -11.90
CA ALA A 258 1.60 -13.02 -12.08
C ALA A 258 0.43 -13.94 -11.68
N ARG A 259 0.50 -15.22 -12.02
CA ARG A 259 -0.49 -16.25 -11.65
C ARG A 259 -0.63 -16.38 -10.13
N GLU A 260 0.48 -16.52 -9.43
CA GLU A 260 0.51 -16.67 -7.95
C GLU A 260 0.05 -15.40 -7.22
N SER A 261 0.25 -14.22 -7.83
CA SER A 261 -0.04 -12.93 -7.20
C SER A 261 -1.52 -12.53 -7.26
N CYS A 262 -2.35 -13.21 -8.05
CA CYS A 262 -3.66 -12.71 -8.44
C CYS A 262 -4.83 -13.64 -8.15
N PHE A 263 -4.66 -14.96 -8.06
CA PHE A 263 -5.79 -15.86 -8.36
C PHE A 263 -5.89 -17.08 -7.45
N ALA A 264 -6.48 -16.86 -6.28
CA ALA A 264 -6.99 -17.95 -5.43
C ALA A 264 -8.48 -18.26 -5.67
N THR A 265 -9.19 -17.46 -6.49
CA THR A 265 -10.64 -17.57 -6.71
C THR A 265 -11.00 -17.49 -8.19
N GLU A 266 -12.02 -18.26 -8.60
CA GLU A 266 -12.55 -18.27 -9.98
C GLU A 266 -13.13 -16.90 -10.37
N LEU A 267 -13.74 -16.20 -9.40
CA LEU A 267 -14.27 -14.85 -9.60
C LEU A 267 -13.19 -13.86 -10.04
N ALA A 268 -12.03 -13.87 -9.39
CA ALA A 268 -10.93 -12.98 -9.75
C ALA A 268 -10.40 -13.23 -11.16
N VAL A 269 -10.28 -14.51 -11.54
CA VAL A 269 -9.83 -14.94 -12.88
C VAL A 269 -10.81 -14.46 -13.95
N LEU A 270 -12.11 -14.68 -13.70
CA LEU A 270 -13.16 -14.24 -14.60
C LEU A 270 -13.17 -12.72 -14.74
N ASP A 271 -13.19 -11.99 -13.63
CA ASP A 271 -13.23 -10.54 -13.60
C ASP A 271 -12.04 -9.89 -14.31
N MET A 272 -10.83 -10.45 -14.17
CA MET A 272 -9.65 -10.00 -14.95
C MET A 272 -9.82 -10.13 -16.47
N ARG A 273 -10.67 -11.06 -16.94
CA ARG A 273 -10.86 -11.37 -18.37
C ARG A 273 -12.06 -10.65 -18.98
N ILE A 274 -13.14 -10.49 -18.21
CA ILE A 274 -14.39 -9.89 -18.71
C ILE A 274 -14.72 -8.53 -18.10
N MET A 275 -13.91 -8.05 -17.14
CA MET A 275 -14.06 -6.75 -16.46
C MET A 275 -15.45 -6.57 -15.85
N LEU A 276 -15.73 -7.32 -14.78
CA LEU A 276 -17.01 -7.19 -14.07
C LEU A 276 -17.17 -5.77 -13.52
N ASP A 277 -18.35 -5.22 -13.75
CA ASP A 277 -18.78 -3.95 -13.17
C ASP A 277 -19.56 -4.22 -11.87
N PHE A 278 -19.10 -3.61 -10.79
CA PHE A 278 -19.67 -3.78 -9.46
C PHE A 278 -20.45 -2.53 -9.08
N GLY A 279 -21.72 -2.71 -8.72
CA GLY A 279 -22.59 -1.60 -8.32
C GLY A 279 -22.14 -0.91 -7.02
N PRO A 280 -22.60 0.33 -6.78
CA PRO A 280 -22.23 1.12 -5.60
C PRO A 280 -23.05 0.72 -4.35
N HIS A 281 -22.94 -0.53 -3.90
CA HIS A 281 -23.59 -1.03 -2.68
C HIS A 281 -22.63 -1.86 -1.81
N ARG A 282 -23.03 -2.11 -0.55
CA ARG A 282 -22.15 -2.68 0.50
C ARG A 282 -21.64 -4.09 0.16
N ASP A 283 -22.48 -4.97 -0.38
CA ASP A 283 -22.08 -6.35 -0.71
C ASP A 283 -21.06 -6.38 -1.84
N ALA A 284 -21.35 -5.65 -2.93
CA ALA A 284 -20.40 -5.45 -4.02
C ALA A 284 -19.10 -4.81 -3.54
N ASN A 285 -19.15 -3.85 -2.60
CA ASN A 285 -17.94 -3.26 -2.03
C ASN A 285 -17.09 -4.31 -1.30
N THR A 286 -17.70 -5.21 -0.53
CA THR A 286 -16.97 -6.28 0.19
C THR A 286 -16.19 -7.17 -0.77
N VAL A 287 -16.83 -7.57 -1.87
CA VAL A 287 -16.19 -8.35 -2.94
C VAL A 287 -15.07 -7.54 -3.60
N GLN A 288 -15.33 -6.29 -3.97
CA GLN A 288 -14.31 -5.39 -4.54
C GLN A 288 -13.10 -5.22 -3.62
N GLN A 289 -13.29 -5.08 -2.32
CA GLN A 289 -12.19 -4.98 -1.36
C GLN A 289 -11.34 -6.25 -1.34
N CYS A 290 -11.97 -7.42 -1.32
CA CYS A 290 -11.25 -8.69 -1.40
C CYS A 290 -10.40 -8.77 -2.69
N LEU A 291 -10.97 -8.33 -3.81
CA LEU A 291 -10.29 -8.32 -5.11
C LEU A 291 -9.11 -7.32 -5.16
N ILE A 292 -9.25 -6.15 -4.52
CA ILE A 292 -8.15 -5.17 -4.41
C ILE A 292 -7.03 -5.73 -3.53
N GLU A 293 -7.38 -6.30 -2.38
CA GLU A 293 -6.43 -6.75 -1.38
C GLU A 293 -5.60 -7.93 -1.87
N SER A 294 -6.26 -8.93 -2.46
CA SER A 294 -5.66 -10.25 -2.69
C SER A 294 -5.58 -10.65 -4.17
N HIS A 295 -6.21 -9.90 -5.07
CA HIS A 295 -6.35 -10.29 -6.48
C HIS A 295 -5.86 -9.22 -7.47
N MET A 296 -5.11 -8.24 -7.00
CA MET A 296 -4.50 -7.17 -7.80
C MET A 296 -5.52 -6.25 -8.49
N ARG A 297 -6.80 -6.24 -8.11
CA ARG A 297 -7.75 -5.25 -8.64
C ARG A 297 -7.31 -3.85 -8.22
N ILE A 298 -7.50 -2.86 -9.07
CA ILE A 298 -7.09 -1.49 -8.79
C ILE A 298 -8.25 -0.74 -8.15
N ALA A 299 -8.02 -0.12 -6.99
CA ALA A 299 -8.91 0.88 -6.43
C ALA A 299 -8.80 2.14 -7.30
N VAL A 300 -9.84 2.49 -8.03
CA VAL A 300 -9.89 3.69 -8.88
C VAL A 300 -10.19 4.89 -8.02
N SER A 301 -11.25 4.83 -7.21
CA SER A 301 -11.60 5.89 -6.27
C SER A 301 -12.34 5.34 -5.06
N VAL A 302 -12.17 6.02 -3.93
CA VAL A 302 -12.94 5.79 -2.71
C VAL A 302 -13.56 7.12 -2.31
N PRO A 303 -14.89 7.31 -2.47
CA PRO A 303 -15.57 8.52 -2.05
C PRO A 303 -15.37 8.84 -0.57
N ALA A 304 -15.55 10.12 -0.20
CA ALA A 304 -15.35 10.60 1.17
C ALA A 304 -16.26 9.90 2.21
N HIS A 305 -17.46 9.48 1.80
CA HIS A 305 -18.40 8.74 2.66
C HIS A 305 -17.99 7.26 2.88
N ARG A 306 -17.09 6.72 2.05
CA ARG A 306 -16.45 5.39 2.20
C ARG A 306 -17.40 4.18 2.23
N GLU A 307 -18.64 4.34 1.81
CA GLU A 307 -19.64 3.27 1.83
C GLU A 307 -19.42 2.23 0.72
N TYR A 308 -18.90 2.69 -0.41
CA TYR A 308 -18.49 1.85 -1.53
C TYR A 308 -17.19 2.40 -2.13
N SER A 309 -16.58 1.63 -3.01
CA SER A 309 -15.43 2.05 -3.81
C SER A 309 -15.66 1.70 -5.26
N TYR A 310 -14.98 2.43 -6.14
CA TYR A 310 -14.87 2.06 -7.54
C TYR A 310 -13.54 1.36 -7.74
N SER A 311 -13.58 0.18 -8.32
CA SER A 311 -12.40 -0.59 -8.61
C SER A 311 -12.51 -1.25 -9.97
N ALA A 312 -11.38 -1.53 -10.61
CA ALA A 312 -11.33 -2.11 -11.95
C ALA A 312 -10.04 -2.91 -12.14
N TYR A 313 -10.06 -3.78 -13.15
CA TYR A 313 -8.84 -4.33 -13.74
C TYR A 313 -8.44 -3.50 -14.96
N PRO A 314 -7.43 -2.63 -14.86
CA PRO A 314 -6.87 -1.97 -16.03
C PRO A 314 -6.15 -2.96 -16.95
N SER A 315 -5.77 -2.51 -18.14
CA SER A 315 -5.07 -3.33 -19.12
C SER A 315 -3.67 -3.74 -18.64
N GLU A 316 -3.57 -4.91 -18.03
CA GLU A 316 -2.31 -5.55 -17.61
C GLU A 316 -2.15 -6.88 -18.34
N PRO A 317 -1.47 -6.91 -19.51
CA PRO A 317 -1.40 -8.09 -20.36
C PRO A 317 -0.83 -9.32 -19.67
N LEU A 318 0.14 -9.15 -18.76
CA LEU A 318 0.66 -10.26 -17.95
C LEU A 318 -0.39 -10.88 -17.03
N LEU A 319 -1.26 -10.06 -16.42
CA LEU A 319 -2.34 -10.56 -15.58
C LEU A 319 -3.42 -11.24 -16.42
N ALA A 320 -3.73 -10.68 -17.59
CA ALA A 320 -4.67 -11.27 -18.54
C ALA A 320 -4.20 -12.62 -19.10
N GLU A 321 -2.89 -12.75 -19.36
CA GLU A 321 -2.24 -14.01 -19.76
C GLU A 321 -2.25 -15.03 -18.62
N ALA A 322 -1.91 -14.60 -17.39
CA ALA A 322 -1.96 -15.47 -16.22
C ALA A 322 -3.37 -16.00 -15.95
N ALA A 323 -4.39 -15.14 -16.04
CA ALA A 323 -5.80 -15.52 -15.92
C ALA A 323 -6.21 -16.53 -17.02
N ALA A 324 -5.80 -16.29 -18.28
CA ALA A 324 -6.10 -17.21 -19.38
C ALA A 324 -5.51 -18.61 -19.16
N ARG A 325 -4.27 -18.70 -18.66
CA ARG A 325 -3.64 -19.99 -18.33
C ARG A 325 -4.37 -20.72 -17.20
N ILE A 326 -4.87 -19.99 -16.19
CA ILE A 326 -5.67 -20.61 -15.13
C ILE A 326 -6.98 -21.15 -15.70
N MET A 327 -7.68 -20.37 -16.53
CA MET A 327 -8.92 -20.85 -17.17
C MET A 327 -8.68 -22.09 -18.02
N ALA A 328 -7.56 -22.16 -18.74
CA ALA A 328 -7.18 -23.33 -19.52
C ALA A 328 -6.95 -24.56 -18.62
N THR A 329 -6.22 -24.41 -17.50
CA THR A 329 -6.02 -25.49 -16.53
C THR A 329 -7.34 -25.97 -15.93
N ILE A 330 -8.22 -25.05 -15.52
CA ILE A 330 -9.55 -25.40 -14.99
C ILE A 330 -10.35 -26.20 -16.04
N ARG A 331 -10.30 -25.78 -17.31
CA ARG A 331 -10.99 -26.48 -18.40
C ARG A 331 -10.45 -27.89 -18.63
N GLU A 332 -9.12 -28.05 -18.63
CA GLU A 332 -8.45 -29.34 -18.78
C GLU A 332 -8.79 -30.30 -17.62
N GLU A 333 -8.89 -29.79 -16.39
CA GLU A 333 -9.27 -30.57 -15.20
C GLU A 333 -10.75 -30.96 -15.19
N GLN A 334 -11.62 -30.20 -15.85
CA GLN A 334 -13.08 -30.36 -15.82
C GLN A 334 -13.68 -31.17 -16.99
N ASN A 335 -12.87 -31.80 -17.86
CA ASN A 335 -13.34 -32.65 -18.97
C ASN A 335 -14.47 -32.03 -19.83
N ASP A 336 -14.35 -30.76 -20.22
CA ASP A 336 -15.29 -30.09 -21.15
C ASP A 336 -16.77 -30.04 -20.68
N ASP A 337 -17.07 -30.06 -19.36
CA ASP A 337 -18.43 -29.82 -18.86
C ASP A 337 -18.73 -28.31 -18.77
N ASP A 338 -19.11 -27.70 -19.91
CA ASP A 338 -19.44 -26.26 -20.06
C ASP A 338 -20.46 -25.73 -19.02
N ASP A 339 -21.22 -26.62 -18.40
CA ASP A 339 -22.21 -26.34 -17.36
C ASP A 339 -21.59 -25.80 -16.05
N ASN A 340 -20.31 -26.05 -15.80
CA ASN A 340 -19.71 -25.74 -14.51
C ASN A 340 -19.27 -24.27 -14.38
N ILE A 341 -18.80 -23.64 -15.46
CA ILE A 341 -18.56 -22.18 -15.49
C ILE A 341 -19.89 -21.44 -15.29
N ALA A 342 -20.98 -21.94 -15.90
CA ALA A 342 -22.32 -21.41 -15.67
C ALA A 342 -22.78 -21.60 -14.21
N ARG A 343 -22.47 -22.74 -13.57
CA ARG A 343 -22.72 -22.93 -12.12
C ARG A 343 -21.86 -22.05 -11.23
N THR A 344 -20.59 -21.83 -11.55
CA THR A 344 -19.73 -20.87 -10.84
C THR A 344 -20.28 -19.45 -10.94
N LEU A 345 -20.73 -19.04 -12.13
CA LEU A 345 -21.42 -17.75 -12.34
C LEU A 345 -22.74 -17.66 -11.56
N GLN A 346 -23.52 -18.75 -11.49
CA GLN A 346 -24.78 -18.81 -10.73
C GLN A 346 -24.56 -18.84 -9.20
N ASN A 347 -23.49 -19.48 -8.73
CA ASN A 347 -23.12 -19.49 -7.32
C ASN A 347 -22.57 -18.14 -6.88
N THR A 348 -21.85 -17.44 -7.76
CA THR A 348 -21.42 -16.05 -7.53
C THR A 348 -22.63 -15.13 -7.39
N ARG A 349 -23.71 -15.33 -8.17
CA ARG A 349 -24.99 -14.62 -8.01
C ARG A 349 -25.68 -14.84 -6.65
N ARG A 350 -25.33 -15.89 -5.89
CA ARG A 350 -25.88 -16.12 -4.54
C ARG A 350 -25.05 -15.47 -3.42
N VAL A 351 -23.90 -14.88 -3.76
CA VAL A 351 -22.98 -14.21 -2.83
C VAL A 351 -22.99 -12.68 -3.04
N VAL A 352 -23.72 -12.18 -4.04
CA VAL A 352 -23.94 -10.75 -4.32
C VAL A 352 -25.25 -10.27 -3.72
#